data_AF-A0A935N7U5-F1
#
_entry.id   AF-A0A935N7U5-F1
#
_cell.length_a   1.000
_cell.length_b   1.000
_cell.length_c   1.000
_cell.angle_alpha   90.00
_cell.angle_beta   90.00
_cell.angle_gamma   90.00
#
_symmetry.space_group_name_H-M   'P 1'
#
loop_
_entity.id
_entity.type
_entity.pdbx_description
1 polymer ?
#
loop_
_entity_poly.entity_id
_entity_poly.type
_entity_poly.pdbx_seq_one_letter_code
_entity_poly.pdbx_strand_id
1 'polypeptide(L)' 'MAENSLFAILLRSRWWISFLIFALFCLASFALLPLQYAPFAAIGSIPFAAIGLIALKRQWSQP' A
#
# COMPACT_ATOMS: atom_id res chain seq x y z
N MET A 1 2.94 16.03 -8.88
CA MET A 1 2.29 15.61 -7.63
C MET A 1 2.54 16.69 -6.61
N ALA A 2 1.54 17.08 -5.82
CA ALA A 2 1.78 17.99 -4.70
C ALA A 2 2.90 17.40 -3.83
N GLU A 3 3.90 18.21 -3.49
CA GLU A 3 5.14 17.76 -2.84
C GLU A 3 4.90 17.01 -1.53
N ASN A 4 3.79 17.34 -0.85
CA ASN A 4 3.37 16.81 0.44
C ASN A 4 2.22 15.79 0.33
N SER A 5 1.93 15.27 -0.86
CA SER A 5 0.94 14.20 -1.00
C SER A 5 1.46 12.91 -0.35
N LEU A 6 0.55 12.18 0.31
CA LEU A 6 0.83 10.88 0.92
C LEU A 6 1.57 9.92 -0.03
N PHE A 7 1.19 9.89 -1.31
CA PHE A 7 1.85 9.06 -2.33
C PHE A 7 3.29 9.50 -2.62
N ALA A 8 3.55 10.81 -2.63
CA ALA A 8 4.89 11.35 -2.84
C ALA A 8 5.82 11.06 -1.65
N ILE A 9 5.27 11.06 -0.43
CA ILE A 9 5.99 10.66 0.78
C ILE A 9 6.29 9.16 0.74
N LEU A 10 5.30 8.32 0.42
CA LEU A 10 5.46 6.88 0.32
C LEU A 10 6.52 6.47 -0.71
N LEU A 11 6.60 7.17 -1.84
CA LEU A 11 7.62 6.95 -2.87
C LEU A 11 9.06 7.29 -2.41
N ARG A 12 9.23 8.17 -1.41
CA ARG A 12 10.55 8.49 -0.82
C ARG A 12 10.91 7.56 0.33
N SER A 13 9.91 6.98 0.99
CA SER A 13 10.09 6.04 2.09
C SER A 13 10.54 4.65 1.58
N ARG A 14 11.11 3.81 2.46
CA ARG A 14 11.52 2.46 2.08
C ARG A 14 10.33 1.64 1.55
N TRP A 15 10.56 0.83 0.52
CA TRP A 15 9.54 0.13 -0.27
C TRP A 15 8.57 -0.75 0.55
N TRP A 16 9.07 -1.39 1.62
CA TRP A 16 8.25 -2.21 2.52
C TRP A 16 7.16 -1.44 3.27
N ILE A 17 7.26 -0.10 3.42
CA ILE A 17 6.26 0.69 4.15
C ILE A 17 4.92 0.64 3.42
N SER A 18 4.94 0.73 2.09
CA SER A 18 3.74 0.61 1.25
C SER A 18 3.10 -0.78 1.36
N PHE A 19 3.92 -1.84 1.44
CA PHE A 19 3.43 -3.20 1.67
C PHE A 19 2.85 -3.38 3.08
N LEU A 20 3.46 -2.77 4.10
CA LEU A 20 2.99 -2.82 5.48
C LEU A 20 1.63 -2.12 5.60
N ILE A 21 1.44 -0.97 4.95
CA ILE A 21 0.15 -0.27 4.87
C ILE A 21 -0.89 -1.12 4.12
N PHE A 22 -0.52 -1.69 2.97
CA PHE A 22 -1.40 -2.60 2.23
C PHE A 22 -1.87 -3.78 3.09
N ALA A 23 -0.94 -4.46 3.77
CA ALA A 23 -1.24 -5.59 4.63
C ALA A 23 -2.13 -5.18 5.81
N LEU A 24 -1.88 -4.01 6.41
CA LEU A 24 -2.69 -3.45 7.49
C LEU A 24 -4.13 -3.20 7.02
N PHE A 25 -4.33 -2.63 5.83
CA PHE A 25 -5.67 -2.39 5.28
C PHE A 25 -6.39 -3.70 4.92
N CYS A 26 -5.69 -4.68 4.36
CA CYS A 26 -6.25 -6.01 4.13
C CYS A 26 -6.69 -6.65 5.45
N LEU A 27 -5.79 -6.72 6.44
CA LEU A 27 -6.10 -7.29 7.75
C LEU A 27 -7.26 -6.56 8.43
N ALA A 28 -7.27 -5.22 8.41
CA ALA A 28 -8.37 -4.44 8.95
C ALA A 28 -9.69 -4.76 8.24
N SER A 29 -9.68 -4.92 6.91
CA SER A 29 -10.87 -5.28 6.14
C SER A 29 -11.42 -6.66 6.54
N PHE A 30 -10.54 -7.66 6.68
CA PHE A 30 -10.95 -9.01 7.09
C PHE A 30 -11.29 -9.13 8.59
N ALA A 31 -10.74 -8.26 9.44
CA ALA A 31 -11.03 -8.23 10.87
C ALA A 31 -12.33 -7.48 11.21
N LEU A 32 -12.66 -6.43 10.45
CA LEU A 32 -13.79 -5.55 10.74
C LEU A 32 -15.05 -5.89 9.92
N LEU A 33 -14.91 -6.48 8.72
CA LEU A 33 -16.04 -6.76 7.85
C LEU A 33 -16.35 -8.27 7.75
N PRO A 34 -17.63 -8.64 7.53
CA PRO A 34 -18.00 -9.99 7.14
C PRO A 34 -17.26 -10.43 5.88
N LEU A 35 -16.93 -11.72 5.77
CA LEU A 35 -16.10 -12.30 4.70
C LEU A 35 -16.64 -12.05 3.28
N GLN A 36 -17.94 -11.82 3.16
CA GLN A 36 -18.63 -11.46 1.92
C GLN A 36 -18.34 -10.03 1.43
N TYR A 37 -17.96 -9.11 2.32
CA TYR A 37 -17.66 -7.71 2.01
C TYR A 37 -16.17 -7.37 2.16
N ALA A 38 -15.43 -8.12 2.98
CA ALA A 38 -14.01 -7.90 3.21
C ALA A 38 -13.16 -7.85 1.92
N PRO A 39 -13.38 -8.70 0.88
CA PRO A 39 -12.65 -8.61 -0.38
C PRO A 39 -12.91 -7.28 -1.11
N PHE A 40 -14.15 -6.79 -1.09
CA PHE A 40 -14.51 -5.52 -1.71
C PHE A 40 -13.87 -4.34 -0.99
N ALA A 41 -13.80 -4.37 0.34
CA ALA A 41 -13.08 -3.36 1.12
C ALA A 41 -11.56 -3.42 0.85
N ALA A 42 -10.99 -4.62 0.71
CA ALA A 42 -9.57 -4.82 0.42
C ALA A 42 -9.17 -4.26 -0.97
N ILE A 43 -10.07 -4.19 -1.95
CA ILE A 43 -9.81 -3.56 -3.26
C ILE A 43 -9.39 -2.08 -3.09
N GLY A 44 -9.90 -1.38 -2.07
CA GLY A 44 -9.47 -0.01 -1.76
C GLY A 44 -7.98 0.12 -1.41
N SER A 45 -7.33 -0.99 -1.05
CA SER A 45 -5.91 -1.02 -0.71
C SER A 45 -4.98 -1.22 -1.93
N ILE A 46 -5.52 -1.58 -3.10
CA ILE A 46 -4.76 -1.77 -4.36
C ILE A 46 -3.79 -0.63 -4.69
N PRO A 47 -4.13 0.67 -4.59
CA PRO A 47 -3.17 1.74 -4.88
C PRO A 47 -1.92 1.69 -3.99
N PHE A 48 -2.01 1.21 -2.74
CA PHE A 48 -0.83 1.03 -1.88
C PHE A 48 0.05 -0.14 -2.33
N ALA A 49 -0.56 -1.24 -2.81
CA ALA A 49 0.18 -2.34 -3.42
C ALA A 49 0.92 -1.87 -4.69
N ALA A 50 0.26 -1.08 -5.55
CA ALA A 50 0.89 -0.51 -6.75
C ALA A 50 2.08 0.40 -6.40
N ILE A 51 1.93 1.28 -5.41
CA ILE A 51 3.02 2.14 -4.93
C ILE A 51 4.17 1.30 -4.34
N GLY A 52 3.85 0.23 -3.60
CA GLY A 52 4.84 -0.71 -3.08
C GLY A 52 5.64 -1.40 -4.17
N LEU A 53 4.99 -1.85 -5.26
CA LEU A 53 5.67 -2.44 -6.42
C LEU A 53 6.55 -1.43 -7.16
N ILE A 54 6.10 -0.19 -7.31
CA ILE A 54 6.89 0.89 -7.94
C ILE A 54 8.11 1.23 -7.07
N ALA A 55 7.91 1.39 -5.76
CA ALA A 55 8.98 1.66 -4.81
C ALA A 55 9.97 0.49 -4.74
N LEU A 56 9.48 -0.75 -4.73
CA LEU A 56 10.28 -1.97 -4.79
C LEU A 56 11.14 -1.96 -6.05
N LYS A 57 10.54 -1.81 -7.24
CA LYS A 57 11.29 -1.77 -8.51
C LYS A 57 12.33 -0.66 -8.54
N ARG A 58 12.03 0.50 -7.95
CA ARG A 58 12.92 1.67 -7.92
C ARG A 58 14.07 1.51 -6.92
N GLN A 59 13.82 0.87 -5.78
CA GLN A 59 14.82 0.64 -4.72
C GLN A 59 15.58 -0.67 -4.90
N TRP A 60 15.08 -1.63 -5.66
CA TRP A 60 15.77 -2.90 -5.96
C TRP A 60 17.09 -2.67 -6.72
N SER A 61 17.19 -1.58 -7.49
CA SER A 61 18.41 -1.18 -8.21
C SER A 61 19.25 -0.12 -7.47
N GLN A 62 18.85 0.31 -6.28
CA GLN A 62 19.69 1.18 -5.45
C GLN A 62 20.25 0.34 -4.30
N PRO A 63 21.59 0.28 -4.14
CA PRO A 63 22.23 -0.55 -3.13
C PRO A 63 21.86 -0.16 -1.70
#